data_AF-A0AAV2G6W9-F1
#
_entry.id   AF-A0AAV2G6W9-F1
#
_cell.length_a   1.000
_cell.length_b   1.000
_cell.length_c   1.000
_cell.angle_alpha   90.00
_cell.angle_beta   90.00
_cell.angle_gamma   90.00
#
_symmetry.space_group_name_H-M   'P 1'
#
loop_
_entity.id
_entity.type
_entity.pdbx_description
1 polymer ?
#
loop_
_entity_poly.entity_id
_entity_poly.type
_entity_poly.pdbx_seq_one_letter_code
_entity_poly.pdbx_strand_id
1 'polypeptide(L)'
;MESAQQGGLERDKPGPTSSPVSVVSNFWKEFDLEKEKSVLDEQGLRIAENQENSQKNRRKLAESTRDFKKASSEDKLGLFNSLLKGYQEEVDNLTKRAKFGENSFLNIYQKLYEAPDPYPALASISELDLKLSELESENRKMRLELEEFRTEATHLKNQQATIRRLEERNRQLELQMEEKVKEIVEMKQRSLAEENQKTLEVLKDREQSLQDQLRQAKESVSNMQKLHELAQSQLFIVQAQSDEEKAAKQSELNLLMDEVERAQTRLLSLEREKGVLWSQLQSANEDTGSKRSDNVDSSSMLENSLSAKEKIISEMNMELHNIETTLANEREQHINEIKRLNALIIEKDVAIQDAKKELQARPTPKLVDDLRKKVKILQAVGYNSIEAEDWEAATSGEEMSKMESLLLDKNRRMEHQVTQLKVQLSEKSSLLDTADSKIIELTSKVNEQQKLIQKLEDDILKGYGSKDRKASLFEDWDLSEASGAESSED
;
A
#
# COMPACT_ATOMS: atom_id res chain seq x y z
N MET A 1 -24.54 4.07 -31.64
CA MET A 1 -25.93 3.81 -32.06
C MET A 1 -26.59 3.12 -30.89
N GLU A 2 -27.22 3.89 -30.01
CA GLU A 2 -28.40 3.49 -29.24
C GLU A 2 -28.90 4.73 -28.53
N SER A 3 -30.07 5.17 -28.99
CA SER A 3 -30.68 6.45 -28.68
C SER A 3 -31.68 6.23 -27.55
N ALA A 4 -31.36 6.70 -26.34
CA ALA A 4 -32.33 6.74 -25.24
C ALA A 4 -33.10 8.06 -25.30
N GLN A 5 -34.26 8.01 -25.94
CA GLN A 5 -35.34 9.00 -25.79
C GLN A 5 -36.10 8.73 -24.48
N GLN A 6 -36.05 9.66 -23.55
CA GLN A 6 -37.06 9.90 -22.51
C GLN A 6 -37.23 11.44 -22.51
N GLY A 7 -38.31 12.01 -23.05
CA GLY A 7 -39.67 11.88 -22.52
C GLY A 7 -39.72 12.69 -21.22
N GLY A 8 -39.69 14.02 -21.26
CA GLY A 8 -40.87 14.80 -21.63
C GLY A 8 -41.75 15.00 -20.38
N LEU A 9 -41.27 15.79 -19.41
CA LEU A 9 -42.08 16.35 -18.33
C LEU A 9 -42.06 17.87 -18.49
N GLU A 10 -42.78 18.36 -19.51
CA GLU A 10 -43.25 19.74 -19.49
C GLU A 10 -44.25 19.86 -18.34
N ARG A 11 -43.74 20.28 -17.18
CA ARG A 11 -44.57 20.77 -16.09
C ARG A 11 -45.31 22.01 -16.60
N ASP A 12 -46.63 21.95 -16.50
CA ASP A 12 -47.60 23.01 -16.75
C ASP A 12 -47.00 24.42 -16.59
N LYS A 13 -46.82 25.13 -17.70
CA LYS A 13 -46.68 26.58 -17.68
C LYS A 13 -48.01 27.14 -17.19
N PRO A 14 -48.07 27.87 -16.06
CA PRO A 14 -49.21 28.72 -15.80
C PRO A 14 -49.31 29.71 -16.97
N GLY A 15 -50.52 29.93 -17.48
CA GLY A 15 -50.79 30.95 -18.50
C GLY A 15 -50.24 32.33 -18.10
N PRO A 16 -50.15 33.29 -19.04
CA PRO A 16 -49.45 34.55 -18.82
C PRO A 16 -50.28 35.45 -17.90
N THR A 17 -50.29 35.15 -16.60
CA THR A 17 -50.46 36.18 -15.59
C THR A 17 -49.22 37.04 -15.70
N SER A 18 -49.32 38.16 -16.41
CA SER A 18 -48.24 39.15 -16.52
C SER A 18 -47.63 39.35 -15.15
N SER A 19 -46.31 39.17 -15.03
CA SER A 19 -45.65 39.31 -13.73
C SER A 19 -45.94 40.70 -13.17
N PRO A 20 -46.00 40.88 -11.83
CA PRO A 20 -46.20 42.19 -11.22
C PRO A 20 -45.23 43.25 -11.79
N VAL A 21 -44.01 42.83 -12.10
CA VAL A 21 -43.00 43.62 -12.81
C VAL A 21 -43.45 44.07 -14.20
N SER A 22 -43.99 43.17 -15.01
CA SER A 22 -44.51 43.51 -16.34
C SER A 22 -45.70 44.48 -16.28
N VAL A 23 -46.61 44.29 -15.32
CA VAL A 23 -47.78 45.17 -15.14
C VAL A 23 -47.34 46.59 -14.76
N VAL A 24 -46.49 46.70 -13.73
CA VAL A 24 -45.94 47.98 -13.26
C VAL A 24 -45.12 48.64 -14.36
N SER A 25 -44.24 47.90 -15.03
CA SER A 25 -43.39 48.43 -16.09
C SER A 25 -44.20 48.97 -17.28
N ASN A 26 -45.25 48.25 -17.70
CA ASN A 26 -46.10 48.70 -18.79
C ASN A 26 -46.88 49.96 -18.42
N PHE A 27 -47.47 50.00 -17.21
CA PHE A 27 -48.18 51.20 -16.74
C PHE A 27 -47.27 52.43 -16.71
N TRP A 28 -46.10 52.35 -16.08
CA TRP A 28 -45.21 53.51 -15.95
C TRP A 28 -44.60 53.95 -17.29
N LYS A 29 -44.49 53.03 -18.25
CA LYS A 29 -44.13 53.34 -19.64
C LYS A 29 -45.24 54.10 -20.36
N GLU A 30 -46.49 53.69 -20.18
CA GLU A 30 -47.66 54.34 -20.80
C GLU A 30 -48.04 55.66 -20.13
N PHE A 31 -47.89 55.74 -18.81
CA PHE A 31 -48.10 56.94 -18.00
C PHE A 31 -47.14 58.06 -18.41
N ASP A 32 -45.93 57.72 -18.87
CA ASP A 32 -44.90 58.65 -19.34
C ASP A 32 -44.75 59.84 -18.38
N LEU A 33 -44.17 59.54 -17.22
CA LEU A 33 -44.03 60.50 -16.12
C LEU A 33 -43.36 61.81 -16.56
N GLU A 34 -42.46 61.78 -17.53
CA GLU A 34 -41.76 62.97 -18.01
C GLU A 34 -42.71 63.90 -18.77
N LYS A 35 -43.57 63.34 -19.61
CA LYS A 35 -44.61 64.09 -20.31
C LYS A 35 -45.65 64.67 -19.34
N GLU A 36 -46.10 63.90 -18.36
CA GLU A 36 -47.07 64.38 -17.37
C GLU A 36 -46.49 65.47 -16.47
N LYS A 37 -45.20 65.40 -16.10
CA LYS A 37 -44.50 66.49 -15.39
C LYS A 37 -44.54 67.79 -16.18
N SER A 38 -44.25 67.75 -17.48
CA SER A 38 -44.30 68.94 -18.34
C SER A 38 -45.71 69.56 -18.38
N VAL A 39 -46.76 68.75 -18.41
CA VAL A 39 -48.16 69.23 -18.36
C VAL A 39 -48.47 69.86 -17.01
N LEU A 40 -48.01 69.28 -15.90
CA LEU A 40 -48.18 69.84 -14.56
C LEU A 40 -47.44 71.17 -14.39
N ASP A 41 -46.24 71.30 -14.95
CA ASP A 41 -45.48 72.55 -14.91
C ASP A 41 -46.26 73.66 -15.65
N GLU A 42 -46.82 73.37 -16.83
CA GLU A 42 -47.66 74.31 -17.58
C GLU A 42 -48.94 74.70 -16.80
N GLN A 43 -49.58 73.74 -16.14
CA GLN A 43 -50.75 73.99 -15.29
C GLN A 43 -50.38 74.84 -14.07
N GLY A 44 -49.23 74.57 -13.44
CA GLY A 44 -48.70 75.34 -12.31
C GLY A 44 -48.44 76.80 -12.68
N LEU A 45 -47.83 77.04 -13.84
CA LEU A 45 -47.62 78.38 -14.38
C LEU A 45 -48.95 79.11 -14.62
N ARG A 46 -49.93 78.44 -15.25
CA ARG A 46 -51.27 79.02 -15.45
C ARG A 46 -52.00 79.34 -14.15
N ILE A 47 -51.83 78.52 -13.11
CA ILE A 47 -52.41 78.79 -11.78
C ILE A 47 -51.78 80.07 -11.20
N ALA A 48 -50.45 80.21 -11.28
CA ALA A 48 -49.75 81.40 -10.81
C ALA A 48 -50.20 82.67 -11.57
N GLU A 49 -50.30 82.62 -12.90
CA GLU A 49 -50.81 83.72 -13.72
C GLU A 49 -52.25 84.09 -13.36
N ASN A 50 -53.13 83.10 -13.19
CA ASN A 50 -54.52 83.32 -12.79
C ASN A 50 -54.64 83.93 -11.39
N GLN A 51 -53.74 83.57 -10.48
CA GLN A 51 -53.67 84.16 -9.14
C GLN A 51 -53.21 85.62 -9.21
N GLU A 52 -52.18 85.94 -10.00
CA GLU A 52 -51.70 87.31 -10.20
C GLU A 52 -52.78 88.20 -10.85
N ASN A 53 -53.45 87.69 -11.88
CA ASN A 53 -54.52 88.40 -12.59
C ASN A 53 -55.71 88.71 -11.68
N SER A 54 -56.14 87.74 -10.85
CA SER A 54 -57.21 87.98 -9.86
C SER A 54 -56.80 89.02 -8.81
N GLN A 55 -55.54 89.04 -8.37
CA GLN A 55 -55.04 90.11 -7.48
C GLN A 55 -55.08 91.48 -8.15
N LYS A 56 -54.66 91.59 -9.42
CA LYS A 56 -54.72 92.84 -10.20
C LYS A 56 -56.17 93.30 -10.39
N ASN A 57 -57.08 92.41 -10.78
CA ASN A 57 -58.49 92.73 -10.97
C ASN A 57 -59.17 93.15 -9.67
N ARG A 58 -58.87 92.48 -8.55
CA ARG A 58 -59.39 92.84 -7.22
C ARG A 58 -58.96 94.26 -6.82
N ARG A 59 -57.70 94.64 -7.09
CA ARG A 59 -57.21 96.01 -6.84
C ARG A 59 -57.94 97.03 -7.70
N LYS A 60 -58.08 96.77 -9.01
CA LYS A 60 -58.84 97.63 -9.94
C LYS A 60 -60.29 97.82 -9.51
N LEU A 61 -60.98 96.75 -9.11
CA LEU A 61 -62.36 96.84 -8.62
C LEU A 61 -62.48 97.66 -7.34
N ALA A 62 -61.54 97.52 -6.40
CA ALA A 62 -61.52 98.33 -5.19
C ALA A 62 -61.35 99.83 -5.50
N GLU A 63 -60.51 100.18 -6.47
CA GLU A 63 -60.32 101.55 -6.95
C GLU A 63 -61.59 102.09 -7.65
N SER A 64 -62.15 101.35 -8.61
CA SER A 64 -63.38 101.74 -9.30
C SER A 64 -64.58 101.88 -8.35
N THR A 65 -64.66 101.04 -7.31
CA THR A 65 -65.70 101.15 -6.26
C THR A 65 -65.52 102.41 -5.42
N ARG A 66 -64.26 102.75 -5.09
CA ARG A 66 -63.93 103.97 -4.36
C ARG A 66 -64.26 105.22 -5.17
N ASP A 67 -63.97 105.21 -6.47
CA ASP A 67 -64.19 106.35 -7.36
C ASP A 67 -65.68 106.54 -7.66
N PHE A 68 -66.43 105.45 -7.83
CA PHE A 68 -67.90 105.47 -7.88
C PHE A 68 -68.52 106.10 -6.62
N LYS A 69 -67.98 105.80 -5.43
CA LYS A 69 -68.46 106.38 -4.16
C LYS A 69 -68.26 107.90 -4.10
N LYS A 70 -67.21 108.42 -4.75
CA LYS A 70 -66.83 109.85 -4.78
C LYS A 70 -67.48 110.66 -5.90
N ALA A 71 -68.03 110.00 -6.92
CA ALA A 71 -68.63 110.65 -8.08
C ALA A 71 -69.91 111.45 -7.75
N SER A 72 -70.26 112.42 -8.60
CA SER A 72 -71.50 113.22 -8.48
C SER A 72 -72.74 112.38 -8.79
N SER A 73 -73.94 112.85 -8.46
CA SER A 73 -75.20 112.10 -8.70
C SER A 73 -75.46 111.84 -10.19
N GLU A 74 -75.00 112.72 -11.08
CA GLU A 74 -75.12 112.58 -12.54
C GLU A 74 -74.09 111.56 -13.09
N ASP A 75 -72.85 111.61 -12.59
CA ASP A 75 -71.74 110.74 -13.02
C ASP A 75 -71.87 109.30 -12.51
N LYS A 76 -72.51 109.10 -11.34
CA LYS A 76 -72.77 107.77 -10.78
C LYS A 76 -73.57 106.89 -11.74
N LEU A 77 -74.55 107.46 -12.45
CA LEU A 77 -75.36 106.70 -13.38
C LEU A 77 -74.52 106.14 -14.55
N GLY A 78 -73.51 106.90 -15.00
CA GLY A 78 -72.57 106.48 -16.05
C GLY A 78 -71.56 105.42 -15.57
N LEU A 79 -71.05 105.54 -14.34
CA LEU A 79 -70.05 104.62 -13.79
C LEU A 79 -70.64 103.28 -13.29
N PHE A 80 -71.92 103.27 -12.91
CA PHE A 80 -72.59 102.10 -12.34
C PHE A 80 -72.53 100.87 -13.26
N ASN A 81 -72.84 101.04 -14.56
CA ASN A 81 -72.84 99.95 -15.53
C ASN A 81 -71.44 99.34 -15.70
N SER A 82 -70.39 100.17 -15.72
CA SER A 82 -69.01 99.69 -15.81
C SER A 82 -68.56 98.95 -14.56
N LEU A 83 -68.96 99.44 -13.37
CA LEU A 83 -68.62 98.81 -12.10
C LEU A 83 -69.32 97.46 -11.92
N LEU A 84 -70.62 97.40 -12.22
CA LEU A 84 -71.41 96.17 -12.18
C LEU A 84 -70.82 95.11 -13.13
N LYS A 85 -70.48 95.52 -14.35
CA LYS A 85 -69.85 94.64 -15.34
C LYS A 85 -68.48 94.13 -14.85
N GLY A 86 -67.67 94.98 -14.24
CA GLY A 86 -66.38 94.57 -13.65
C GLY A 86 -66.53 93.54 -12.53
N TYR A 87 -67.53 93.71 -11.64
CA TYR A 87 -67.82 92.71 -10.60
C TYR A 87 -68.30 91.38 -11.19
N GLN A 88 -69.16 91.43 -12.20
CA GLN A 88 -69.62 90.24 -12.91
C GLN A 88 -68.45 89.50 -13.58
N GLU A 89 -67.57 90.22 -14.28
CA GLU A 89 -66.39 89.66 -14.93
C GLU A 89 -65.43 89.01 -13.90
N GLU A 90 -65.20 89.61 -12.73
CA GLU A 90 -64.36 88.99 -11.71
C GLU A 90 -64.99 87.75 -11.08
N VAL A 91 -66.31 87.72 -10.86
CA VAL A 91 -67.02 86.52 -10.38
C VAL A 91 -66.92 85.38 -11.40
N ASP A 92 -67.06 85.69 -12.70
CA ASP A 92 -66.88 84.72 -13.78
C ASP A 92 -65.44 84.22 -13.85
N ASN A 93 -64.45 85.12 -13.72
CA ASN A 93 -63.03 84.76 -13.72
C ASN A 93 -62.63 83.91 -12.51
N LEU A 94 -63.18 84.21 -11.32
CA LEU A 94 -62.98 83.39 -10.11
C LEU A 94 -63.55 81.98 -10.29
N THR A 95 -64.72 81.88 -10.91
CA THR A 95 -65.36 80.58 -11.21
C THR A 95 -64.55 79.79 -12.24
N LYS A 96 -64.04 80.44 -13.30
CA LYS A 96 -63.14 79.82 -14.28
C LYS A 96 -61.85 79.33 -13.63
N ARG A 97 -61.24 80.12 -12.74
CA ARG A 97 -60.04 79.72 -12.01
C ARG A 97 -60.29 78.52 -11.10
N ALA A 98 -61.39 78.52 -10.35
CA ALA A 98 -61.76 77.41 -9.49
C ALA A 98 -61.92 76.12 -10.29
N LYS A 99 -62.70 76.16 -11.38
CA LYS A 99 -62.88 75.01 -12.29
C LYS A 99 -61.56 74.54 -12.90
N PHE A 100 -60.67 75.46 -13.29
CA PHE A 100 -59.37 75.10 -13.84
C PHE A 100 -58.50 74.36 -12.82
N GLY A 101 -58.43 74.86 -11.57
CA GLY A 101 -57.67 74.21 -10.49
C GLY A 101 -58.24 72.85 -10.12
N GLU A 102 -59.57 72.74 -9.97
CA GLU A 102 -60.28 71.49 -9.67
C GLU A 102 -60.07 70.44 -10.77
N ASN A 103 -60.23 70.83 -12.04
CA ASN A 103 -60.01 69.91 -13.17
C ASN A 103 -58.55 69.46 -13.26
N SER A 104 -57.59 70.36 -13.03
CA SER A 104 -56.16 70.02 -13.06
C SER A 104 -55.82 69.02 -11.95
N PHE A 105 -56.34 69.23 -10.74
CA PHE A 105 -56.17 68.32 -9.60
C PHE A 105 -56.82 66.95 -9.84
N LEU A 106 -58.09 66.92 -10.29
CA LEU A 106 -58.80 65.67 -10.54
C LEU A 106 -58.15 64.84 -11.65
N ASN A 107 -57.64 65.50 -12.69
CA ASN A 107 -56.93 64.82 -13.78
C ASN A 107 -55.70 64.05 -13.27
N ILE A 108 -54.89 64.65 -12.38
CA ILE A 108 -53.73 63.91 -11.84
C ILE A 108 -54.13 62.87 -10.79
N TYR A 109 -55.12 63.18 -9.95
CA TYR A 109 -55.61 62.26 -8.94
C TYR A 109 -56.11 60.95 -9.57
N GLN A 110 -56.90 61.04 -10.65
CA GLN A 110 -57.41 59.85 -11.34
C GLN A 110 -56.28 58.98 -11.90
N LYS A 111 -55.30 59.60 -12.58
CA LYS A 111 -54.18 58.84 -13.17
C LYS A 111 -53.29 58.18 -12.10
N LEU A 112 -53.07 58.84 -10.96
CA LEU A 112 -52.30 58.27 -9.85
C LEU A 112 -53.10 57.22 -9.07
N TYR A 113 -54.42 57.34 -8.99
CA TYR A 113 -55.29 56.37 -8.36
C TYR A 113 -55.32 55.03 -9.13
N GLU A 114 -55.26 55.10 -10.46
CA GLU A 114 -55.19 53.93 -11.33
C GLU A 114 -53.77 53.32 -11.40
N ALA A 115 -52.76 53.98 -10.82
CA ALA A 115 -51.39 53.51 -10.85
C ALA A 115 -51.18 52.25 -9.99
N PRO A 116 -50.63 51.16 -10.55
CA PRO A 116 -50.27 49.99 -9.78
C PRO A 116 -49.11 50.30 -8.83
N ASP A 117 -49.19 49.78 -7.61
CA ASP A 117 -48.13 49.91 -6.61
C ASP A 117 -46.81 49.30 -7.14
N PRO A 118 -45.72 50.07 -7.24
CA PRO A 118 -44.44 49.56 -7.71
C PRO A 118 -43.69 48.71 -6.68
N TYR A 119 -44.02 48.79 -5.39
CA TYR A 119 -43.25 48.12 -4.34
C TYR A 119 -43.24 46.58 -4.47
N PRO A 120 -44.37 45.88 -4.72
CA PRO A 120 -44.37 44.43 -4.89
C PRO A 120 -43.51 43.95 -6.07
N ALA A 121 -43.49 44.73 -7.17
CA ALA A 121 -42.64 44.44 -8.31
C ALA A 121 -41.16 44.56 -7.95
N LEU A 122 -40.75 45.65 -7.29
CA LEU A 122 -39.37 45.87 -6.86
C LEU A 122 -38.90 44.84 -5.82
N ALA A 123 -39.76 44.49 -4.86
CA ALA A 123 -39.49 43.43 -3.89
C ALA A 123 -39.23 42.09 -4.59
N SER A 124 -40.09 41.72 -5.55
CA SER A 124 -39.91 40.47 -6.33
C SER A 124 -38.61 40.46 -7.14
N ILE A 125 -38.19 41.60 -7.71
CA ILE A 125 -36.92 41.71 -8.42
C ILE A 125 -35.76 41.52 -7.46
N SER A 126 -35.80 42.16 -6.29
CA SER A 126 -34.77 42.02 -5.26
C SER A 126 -34.63 40.57 -4.79
N GLU A 127 -35.74 39.86 -4.59
CA GLU A 127 -35.72 38.44 -4.22
C GLU A 127 -35.15 37.56 -5.34
N LEU A 128 -35.53 37.82 -6.60
CA LEU A 128 -35.00 37.12 -7.76
C LEU A 128 -33.50 37.35 -7.95
N ASP A 129 -33.00 38.57 -7.69
CA ASP A 129 -31.59 38.92 -7.81
C ASP A 129 -30.73 38.21 -6.75
N LEU A 130 -31.23 38.14 -5.50
CA LEU A 130 -30.62 37.32 -4.45
C LEU A 130 -30.59 35.84 -4.84
N LYS A 131 -31.71 35.31 -5.34
CA LYS A 131 -31.78 33.91 -5.78
C LYS A 131 -30.85 33.61 -6.95
N LEU A 132 -30.71 34.55 -7.88
CA LEU A 132 -29.80 34.43 -9.01
C LEU A 132 -28.35 34.39 -8.54
N SER A 133 -27.95 35.28 -7.62
CA SER A 133 -26.61 35.30 -7.02
C SER A 133 -26.27 33.99 -6.30
N GLU A 134 -27.21 33.44 -5.53
CA GLU A 134 -27.06 32.12 -4.88
C GLU A 134 -26.85 31.01 -5.91
N LEU A 135 -27.69 30.95 -6.95
CA LEU A 135 -27.60 29.95 -8.01
C LEU A 135 -26.30 30.08 -8.81
N GLU A 136 -25.83 31.28 -9.08
CA GLU A 136 -24.54 31.52 -9.74
C GLU A 136 -23.37 31.02 -8.88
N SER A 137 -23.41 31.26 -7.57
CA SER A 137 -22.41 30.78 -6.62
C SER A 137 -22.39 29.25 -6.57
N GLU A 138 -23.55 28.62 -6.48
CA GLU A 138 -23.69 27.16 -6.51
C GLU A 138 -23.22 26.56 -7.84
N ASN A 139 -23.55 27.20 -8.97
CA ASN A 139 -23.09 26.78 -10.29
C ASN A 139 -21.57 26.87 -10.42
N ARG A 140 -20.94 27.93 -9.87
CA ARG A 140 -19.48 28.05 -9.82
C ARG A 140 -18.85 26.93 -8.98
N LYS A 141 -19.41 26.62 -7.81
CA LYS A 141 -18.94 25.51 -6.96
C LYS A 141 -19.04 24.17 -7.68
N MET A 142 -20.20 23.85 -8.26
CA MET A 142 -20.39 22.62 -9.03
C MET A 142 -19.43 22.51 -10.22
N ARG A 143 -19.11 23.62 -10.90
CA ARG A 143 -18.12 23.63 -11.98
C ARG A 143 -16.71 23.33 -11.50
N LEU A 144 -16.32 23.84 -10.32
CA LEU A 144 -15.03 23.55 -9.72
C LEU A 144 -14.93 22.08 -9.33
N GLU A 145 -15.95 21.54 -8.64
CA GLU A 145 -16.02 20.12 -8.26
C GLU A 145 -15.95 19.20 -9.50
N LEU A 146 -16.67 19.54 -10.57
CA LEU A 146 -16.60 18.78 -11.83
C LEU A 146 -15.21 18.82 -12.47
N GLU A 147 -14.49 19.94 -12.38
CA GLU A 147 -13.14 20.04 -12.91
C GLU A 147 -12.14 19.26 -12.04
N GLU A 148 -12.29 19.30 -10.72
CA GLU A 148 -11.53 18.47 -9.78
C GLU A 148 -11.74 16.98 -10.11
N PHE A 149 -12.99 16.51 -10.21
CA PHE A 149 -13.28 15.13 -10.61
C PHE A 149 -12.72 14.75 -11.98
N ARG A 150 -12.71 15.67 -12.95
CA ARG A 150 -12.06 15.43 -14.24
C ARG A 150 -10.55 15.25 -14.09
N THR A 151 -9.89 16.10 -13.31
CA THR A 151 -8.45 15.98 -13.07
C THR A 151 -8.12 14.67 -12.34
N GLU A 152 -8.88 14.29 -11.32
CA GLU A 152 -8.74 13.01 -10.63
C GLU A 152 -8.95 11.82 -11.57
N ALA A 153 -9.97 11.86 -12.43
CA ALA A 153 -10.23 10.81 -13.42
C ALA A 153 -9.05 10.66 -14.41
N THR A 154 -8.45 11.77 -14.84
CA THR A 154 -7.25 11.70 -15.70
C THR A 154 -6.05 11.13 -14.95
N HIS A 155 -5.87 11.48 -13.68
CA HIS A 155 -4.81 10.94 -12.84
C HIS A 155 -4.98 9.43 -12.60
N LEU A 156 -6.20 8.98 -12.27
CA LEU A 156 -6.55 7.57 -12.12
C LEU A 156 -6.30 6.79 -13.41
N LYS A 157 -6.64 7.35 -14.58
CA LYS A 157 -6.34 6.74 -15.88
C LYS A 157 -4.84 6.57 -16.12
N ASN A 158 -4.03 7.56 -15.73
CA ASN A 158 -2.57 7.49 -15.83
C ASN A 158 -1.97 6.46 -14.86
N GLN A 159 -2.52 6.37 -13.64
CA GLN A 159 -2.15 5.33 -12.68
C GLN A 159 -2.49 3.94 -13.21
N GLN A 160 -3.70 3.74 -13.77
CA GLN A 160 -4.10 2.47 -14.38
C GLN A 160 -3.17 2.05 -15.53
N ALA A 161 -2.72 3.00 -16.35
CA ALA A 161 -1.75 2.74 -17.41
C ALA A 161 -0.36 2.35 -16.86
N THR A 162 -0.01 2.81 -15.67
CA THR A 162 1.24 2.45 -14.98
C THR A 162 1.14 1.07 -14.35
N ILE A 163 0.02 0.76 -13.69
CA ILE A 163 -0.28 -0.56 -13.12
C ILE A 163 -0.21 -1.63 -14.23
N ARG A 164 -0.88 -1.42 -15.36
CA ARG A 164 -0.83 -2.37 -16.49
C ARG A 164 0.59 -2.61 -17.01
N ARG A 165 1.43 -1.58 -17.05
CA ARG A 165 2.84 -1.73 -17.46
C ARG A 165 3.66 -2.52 -16.44
N LEU A 166 3.39 -2.35 -15.15
CA LEU A 166 4.04 -3.10 -14.08
C LEU A 166 3.58 -4.56 -14.04
N GLU A 167 2.28 -4.82 -14.21
CA GLU A 167 1.71 -6.17 -14.32
C GLU A 167 2.30 -6.93 -15.50
N GLU A 168 2.39 -6.30 -16.67
CA GLU A 168 3.01 -6.90 -17.86
C GLU A 168 4.50 -7.20 -17.63
N ARG A 169 5.24 -6.27 -17.01
CA ARG A 169 6.65 -6.50 -16.65
C ARG A 169 6.80 -7.66 -15.65
N ASN A 170 5.91 -7.76 -14.67
CA ASN A 170 5.95 -8.84 -13.68
C ASN A 170 5.67 -10.19 -14.34
N ARG A 171 4.64 -10.26 -15.20
CA ARG A 171 4.34 -11.45 -16.00
C ARG A 171 5.51 -11.88 -16.88
N GLN A 172 6.22 -10.92 -17.50
CA GLN A 172 7.41 -11.22 -18.29
C GLN A 172 8.55 -11.78 -17.42
N LEU A 173 8.76 -11.23 -16.22
CA LEU A 173 9.78 -11.75 -15.29
C LEU A 173 9.43 -13.15 -14.78
N GLU A 174 8.15 -13.42 -14.49
CA GLU A 174 7.65 -14.74 -14.12
C GLU A 174 7.91 -15.76 -15.24
N LEU A 175 7.55 -15.43 -16.48
CA LEU A 175 7.80 -16.29 -17.65
C LEU A 175 9.30 -16.55 -17.85
N GLN A 176 10.14 -15.53 -17.74
CA GLN A 176 11.60 -15.68 -17.84
C GLN A 176 12.16 -16.57 -16.72
N MET A 177 11.61 -16.49 -15.51
CA MET A 177 12.04 -17.33 -14.40
C MET A 177 11.59 -18.78 -14.62
N GLU A 178 10.37 -18.99 -15.09
CA GLU A 178 9.83 -20.32 -15.40
C GLU A 178 10.62 -21.01 -16.53
N GLU A 179 11.00 -20.26 -17.56
CA GLU A 179 11.85 -20.75 -18.65
C GLU A 179 13.25 -21.12 -18.14
N LYS A 180 13.88 -20.27 -17.31
CA LYS A 180 15.18 -20.58 -16.69
C LYS A 180 15.12 -21.82 -15.80
N VAL A 181 14.04 -21.96 -15.00
CA VAL A 181 13.84 -23.14 -14.15
C VAL A 181 13.70 -24.39 -15.02
N LYS A 182 12.91 -24.31 -16.10
CA LYS A 182 12.75 -25.42 -17.05
C LYS A 182 14.08 -25.81 -17.69
N GLU A 183 14.87 -24.84 -18.13
CA GLU A 183 16.21 -25.07 -18.71
C GLU A 183 17.15 -25.75 -17.69
N ILE A 184 17.19 -25.28 -16.45
CA ILE A 184 17.99 -25.89 -15.37
C ILE A 184 17.55 -27.33 -15.09
N VAL A 185 16.24 -27.57 -15.04
CA VAL A 185 15.69 -28.93 -14.82
C VAL A 185 16.06 -29.85 -15.97
N GLU A 186 15.92 -29.40 -17.22
CA GLU A 186 16.32 -30.18 -18.40
C GLU A 186 17.82 -30.47 -18.40
N MET A 187 18.68 -29.49 -18.07
CA MET A 187 20.12 -29.70 -17.94
C MET A 187 20.45 -30.73 -16.86
N LYS A 188 19.82 -30.65 -15.69
CA LYS A 188 20.01 -31.63 -14.61
C LYS A 188 19.53 -33.02 -14.99
N GLN A 189 18.40 -33.13 -15.68
CA GLN A 189 17.89 -34.41 -16.16
C GLN A 189 18.86 -35.05 -17.16
N ARG A 190 19.40 -34.27 -18.11
CA ARG A 190 20.42 -34.75 -19.05
C ARG A 190 21.69 -35.19 -18.32
N SER A 191 22.20 -34.38 -17.40
CA SER A 191 23.40 -34.72 -16.62
C SER A 191 23.22 -35.98 -15.78
N LEU A 192 22.06 -36.16 -15.14
CA LEU A 192 21.76 -37.37 -14.37
C LEU A 192 21.62 -38.59 -15.27
N ALA A 193 21.00 -38.45 -16.45
CA ALA A 193 20.92 -39.52 -17.43
C ALA A 193 22.32 -39.94 -17.93
N GLU A 194 23.21 -38.99 -18.20
CA GLU A 194 24.60 -39.26 -18.58
C GLU A 194 25.39 -39.95 -17.47
N GLU A 195 25.21 -39.53 -16.20
CA GLU A 195 25.85 -40.17 -15.04
C GLU A 195 25.33 -41.60 -14.83
N ASN A 196 24.02 -41.80 -14.92
CA ASN A 196 23.39 -43.13 -14.84
C ASN A 196 23.86 -44.04 -15.99
N GLN A 197 24.04 -43.50 -17.19
CA GLN A 197 24.57 -44.28 -18.31
C GLN A 197 26.04 -44.69 -18.09
N LYS A 198 26.89 -43.75 -17.64
CA LYS A 198 28.29 -44.05 -17.32
C LYS A 198 28.42 -45.08 -16.20
N THR A 199 27.61 -44.96 -15.14
CA THR A 199 27.61 -45.94 -14.04
C THR A 199 27.14 -47.31 -14.51
N LEU A 200 26.13 -47.39 -15.38
CA LEU A 200 25.68 -48.64 -15.99
C LEU A 200 26.78 -49.28 -16.86
N GLU A 201 27.48 -48.49 -17.67
CA GLU A 201 28.62 -48.96 -18.48
C GLU A 201 29.74 -49.54 -17.58
N VAL A 202 30.14 -48.83 -16.52
CA VAL A 202 31.15 -49.32 -15.56
C VAL A 202 30.70 -50.61 -14.87
N LEU A 203 29.42 -50.71 -14.47
CA LEU A 203 28.88 -51.92 -13.87
C LEU A 203 28.88 -53.10 -14.85
N LYS A 204 28.57 -52.84 -16.12
CA LYS A 204 28.59 -53.84 -17.19
C LYS A 204 30.01 -54.34 -17.47
N ASP A 205 30.99 -53.45 -17.54
CA ASP A 205 32.40 -53.81 -17.73
C ASP A 205 32.92 -54.63 -16.54
N ARG A 206 32.53 -54.24 -15.32
CA ARG A 206 32.84 -55.01 -14.10
C ARG A 206 32.19 -56.39 -14.13
N GLU A 207 30.92 -56.48 -14.54
CA GLU A 207 30.22 -57.76 -14.66
C GLU A 207 30.92 -58.67 -15.68
N GLN A 208 31.31 -58.14 -16.84
CA GLN A 208 32.06 -58.88 -17.85
C GLN A 208 33.40 -59.38 -17.31
N SER A 209 34.17 -58.53 -16.63
CA SER A 209 35.44 -58.92 -16.00
C SER A 209 35.25 -60.04 -14.96
N LEU A 210 34.20 -59.95 -14.13
CA LEU A 210 33.87 -61.01 -13.16
C LEU A 210 33.44 -62.30 -13.84
N GLN A 211 32.68 -62.23 -14.94
CA GLN A 211 32.30 -63.39 -15.75
C GLN A 211 33.53 -64.05 -16.38
N ASP A 212 34.49 -63.27 -16.89
CA ASP A 212 35.75 -63.79 -17.44
C ASP A 212 36.63 -64.44 -16.37
N GLN A 213 36.75 -63.83 -15.18
CA GLN A 213 37.45 -64.42 -14.03
C GLN A 213 36.79 -65.74 -13.59
N LEU A 214 35.46 -65.77 -13.54
CA LEU A 214 34.70 -66.99 -13.23
C LEU A 214 34.94 -68.08 -14.27
N ARG A 215 34.95 -67.72 -15.57
CA ARG A 215 35.26 -68.66 -16.65
C ARG A 215 36.68 -69.22 -16.50
N GLN A 216 37.67 -68.36 -16.29
CA GLN A 216 39.06 -68.75 -16.09
C GLN A 216 39.24 -69.66 -14.86
N ALA A 217 38.59 -69.34 -13.74
CA ALA A 217 38.62 -70.17 -12.53
C ALA A 217 37.98 -71.55 -12.79
N LYS A 218 36.84 -71.61 -13.48
CA LYS A 218 36.19 -72.88 -13.89
C LYS A 218 37.07 -73.71 -14.82
N GLU A 219 37.71 -73.08 -15.80
CA GLU A 219 38.66 -73.76 -16.69
C GLU A 219 39.88 -74.29 -15.93
N SER A 220 40.43 -73.50 -15.00
CA SER A 220 41.52 -73.92 -14.13
C SER A 220 41.12 -75.13 -13.26
N VAL A 221 39.94 -75.11 -12.64
CA VAL A 221 39.42 -76.24 -11.88
C VAL A 221 39.23 -77.47 -12.76
N SER A 222 38.67 -77.32 -13.97
CA SER A 222 38.53 -78.42 -14.92
C SER A 222 39.89 -79.00 -15.35
N ASN A 223 40.89 -78.15 -15.58
CA ASN A 223 42.24 -78.59 -15.89
C ASN A 223 42.90 -79.31 -14.71
N MET A 224 42.73 -78.81 -13.49
CA MET A 224 43.19 -79.47 -12.28
C MET A 224 42.51 -80.82 -12.06
N GLN A 225 41.20 -80.93 -12.32
CA GLN A 225 40.47 -82.20 -12.29
C GLN A 225 41.05 -83.19 -13.30
N LYS A 226 41.26 -82.77 -14.57
CA LYS A 226 41.89 -83.62 -15.60
C LYS A 226 43.30 -84.05 -15.21
N LEU A 227 44.12 -83.14 -14.68
CA LEU A 227 45.47 -83.47 -14.20
C LEU A 227 45.42 -84.44 -13.01
N HIS A 228 44.46 -84.27 -12.11
CA HIS A 228 44.25 -85.17 -10.98
C HIS A 228 43.83 -86.56 -11.45
N GLU A 229 42.88 -86.67 -12.39
CA GLU A 229 42.49 -87.94 -13.02
C GLU A 229 43.68 -88.62 -13.71
N LEU A 230 44.48 -87.86 -14.46
CA LEU A 230 45.71 -88.38 -15.08
C LEU A 230 46.71 -88.88 -14.03
N ALA A 231 47.00 -88.09 -12.99
CA ALA A 231 47.90 -88.49 -11.92
C ALA A 231 47.39 -89.74 -11.17
N GLN A 232 46.08 -89.80 -10.89
CA GLN A 232 45.45 -90.97 -10.26
C GLN A 232 45.54 -92.21 -11.16
N SER A 233 45.35 -92.07 -12.47
CA SER A 233 45.53 -93.17 -13.42
C SER A 233 46.99 -93.65 -13.48
N GLN A 234 47.95 -92.73 -13.44
CA GLN A 234 49.37 -93.08 -13.39
C GLN A 234 49.74 -93.78 -12.09
N LEU A 235 49.24 -93.31 -10.94
CA LEU A 235 49.41 -94.00 -9.66
C LEU A 235 48.85 -95.41 -9.69
N PHE A 236 47.68 -95.62 -10.31
CA PHE A 236 47.09 -96.95 -10.48
C PHE A 236 47.98 -97.85 -11.36
N ILE A 237 48.56 -97.33 -12.45
CA ILE A 237 49.51 -98.07 -13.30
C ILE A 237 50.77 -98.44 -12.51
N VAL A 238 51.37 -97.49 -11.80
CA VAL A 238 52.57 -97.74 -10.99
C VAL A 238 52.29 -98.74 -9.87
N GLN A 239 51.12 -98.64 -9.23
CA GLN A 239 50.72 -99.60 -8.21
C GLN A 239 50.51 -101.00 -8.81
N ALA A 240 49.86 -101.10 -9.96
CA ALA A 240 49.73 -102.36 -10.69
C ALA A 240 51.09 -102.96 -11.09
N GLN A 241 52.01 -102.14 -11.59
CA GLN A 241 53.40 -102.55 -11.89
C GLN A 241 54.16 -102.98 -10.63
N SER A 242 54.02 -102.25 -9.52
CA SER A 242 54.65 -102.62 -8.25
C SER A 242 54.10 -103.93 -7.70
N ASP A 243 52.79 -104.15 -7.82
CA ASP A 243 52.16 -105.40 -7.38
C ASP A 243 52.52 -106.57 -8.32
N GLU A 244 52.68 -106.33 -9.63
CA GLU A 244 53.24 -107.28 -10.59
C GLU A 244 54.71 -107.61 -10.27
N GLU A 245 55.55 -106.60 -10.00
CA GLU A 245 56.94 -106.80 -9.57
C GLU A 245 57.04 -107.56 -8.24
N LYS A 246 56.18 -107.24 -7.26
CA LYS A 246 56.11 -107.99 -6.00
C LYS A 246 55.70 -109.44 -6.24
N ALA A 247 54.73 -109.68 -7.11
CA ALA A 247 54.31 -111.04 -7.47
C ALA A 247 55.43 -111.80 -8.19
N ALA A 248 56.16 -111.15 -9.10
CA ALA A 248 57.32 -111.71 -9.78
C ALA A 248 58.48 -111.99 -8.82
N LYS A 249 58.79 -111.08 -7.90
CA LYS A 249 59.80 -111.30 -6.84
C LYS A 249 59.38 -112.42 -5.88
N GLN A 250 58.09 -112.54 -5.57
CA GLN A 250 57.57 -113.63 -4.75
C GLN A 250 57.69 -114.97 -5.46
N SER A 251 57.43 -115.03 -6.77
CA SER A 251 57.61 -116.27 -7.54
C SER A 251 59.09 -116.63 -7.68
N GLU A 252 59.98 -115.64 -7.88
CA GLU A 252 61.43 -115.83 -7.84
C GLU A 252 61.90 -116.32 -6.45
N LEU A 253 61.40 -115.73 -5.36
CA LEU A 253 61.67 -116.17 -4.00
C LEU A 253 61.22 -117.62 -3.80
N ASN A 254 60.03 -117.99 -4.27
CA ASN A 254 59.55 -119.38 -4.18
C ASN A 254 60.47 -120.33 -4.97
N LEU A 255 60.94 -119.93 -6.15
CA LEU A 255 61.84 -120.74 -6.98
C LEU A 255 63.23 -120.88 -6.34
N LEU A 256 63.75 -119.79 -5.76
CA LEU A 256 64.96 -119.79 -4.93
C LEU A 256 64.77 -120.63 -3.67
N MET A 257 63.59 -120.60 -3.05
CA MET A 257 63.26 -121.44 -1.89
C MET A 257 63.25 -122.92 -2.29
N ASP A 258 62.65 -123.28 -3.43
CA ASP A 258 62.71 -124.63 -3.99
C ASP A 258 64.16 -125.07 -4.30
N GLU A 259 65.00 -124.16 -4.81
CA GLU A 259 66.42 -124.40 -5.04
C GLU A 259 67.21 -124.54 -3.74
N VAL A 260 66.91 -123.73 -2.72
CA VAL A 260 67.48 -123.85 -1.37
C VAL A 260 67.04 -125.15 -0.73
N GLU A 261 65.78 -125.57 -0.86
CA GLU A 261 65.29 -126.86 -0.36
C GLU A 261 65.99 -128.02 -1.10
N ARG A 262 66.16 -127.95 -2.42
CA ARG A 262 66.98 -128.93 -3.17
C ARG A 262 68.44 -128.92 -2.70
N ALA A 263 69.02 -127.74 -2.51
CA ALA A 263 70.40 -127.59 -2.04
C ALA A 263 70.55 -128.08 -0.60
N GLN A 264 69.59 -127.86 0.28
CA GLN A 264 69.53 -128.39 1.65
C GLN A 264 69.34 -129.89 1.66
N THR A 265 68.52 -130.44 0.77
CA THR A 265 68.39 -131.90 0.58
C THR A 265 69.73 -132.50 0.13
N ARG A 266 70.44 -131.79 -0.75
CA ARG A 266 71.79 -132.16 -1.20
C ARG A 266 72.86 -131.92 -0.12
N LEU A 267 72.71 -130.90 0.72
CA LEU A 267 73.57 -130.65 1.87
C LEU A 267 73.39 -131.76 2.90
N LEU A 268 72.16 -132.17 3.21
CA LEU A 268 71.89 -133.29 4.11
C LEU A 268 72.43 -134.62 3.57
N SER A 269 72.44 -134.84 2.25
CA SER A 269 73.12 -135.98 1.65
C SER A 269 74.64 -135.85 1.79
N LEU A 270 75.19 -134.66 1.53
CA LEU A 270 76.63 -134.37 1.70
C LEU A 270 77.06 -134.38 3.17
N GLU A 271 76.20 -134.07 4.13
CA GLU A 271 76.47 -134.13 5.57
C GLU A 271 76.50 -135.58 6.08
N ARG A 272 75.68 -136.47 5.49
CA ARG A 272 75.84 -137.92 5.66
C ARG A 272 77.19 -138.41 5.11
N GLU A 273 77.63 -137.87 3.98
CA GLU A 273 78.97 -138.17 3.41
C GLU A 273 80.11 -137.52 4.21
N LYS A 274 79.88 -136.34 4.80
CA LYS A 274 80.79 -135.63 5.72
C LYS A 274 80.95 -136.36 7.05
N GLY A 275 79.94 -137.09 7.54
CA GLY A 275 80.07 -138.00 8.68
C GLY A 275 81.06 -139.15 8.45
N VAL A 276 81.26 -139.56 7.19
CA VAL A 276 82.24 -140.58 6.78
C VAL A 276 83.61 -139.96 6.49
N LEU A 277 83.65 -138.70 6.04
CA LEU A 277 84.88 -137.97 5.72
C LEU A 277 85.48 -137.17 6.90
N TRP A 278 84.79 -137.06 8.04
CA TRP A 278 85.31 -136.44 9.28
C TRP A 278 86.34 -137.28 10.07
N SER A 279 86.64 -138.51 9.63
CA SER A 279 87.81 -139.29 10.09
C SER A 279 89.08 -138.98 9.31
N GLN A 280 89.01 -138.14 8.27
CA GLN A 280 90.15 -137.75 7.45
C GLN A 280 90.17 -136.24 7.29
N LEU A 281 91.21 -135.62 7.85
CA LEU A 281 91.60 -134.24 7.63
C LEU A 281 91.03 -133.21 8.62
N GLN A 282 91.40 -133.45 9.87
CA GLN A 282 91.82 -132.42 10.81
C GLN A 282 93.11 -131.74 10.32
N SER A 283 93.04 -130.46 9.90
CA SER A 283 94.07 -129.39 10.06
C SER A 283 93.73 -128.15 9.20
N ALA A 284 93.05 -127.13 9.76
CA ALA A 284 93.58 -125.79 10.12
C ALA A 284 93.79 -124.84 8.91
N ASN A 285 93.44 -123.54 8.89
CA ASN A 285 93.42 -122.52 9.94
C ASN A 285 92.68 -121.25 9.46
N GLU A 286 92.16 -120.46 10.42
CA GLU A 286 91.46 -119.16 10.31
C GLU A 286 92.44 -117.96 10.14
N ASP A 287 91.96 -116.75 9.78
CA ASP A 287 91.79 -115.59 10.70
C ASP A 287 91.65 -114.18 10.04
N THR A 288 90.71 -113.36 10.59
CA THR A 288 90.67 -111.87 10.82
C THR A 288 90.85 -110.85 9.66
N GLY A 289 90.32 -109.59 9.62
CA GLY A 289 89.46 -108.75 10.47
C GLY A 289 89.67 -107.22 10.21
N SER A 290 88.58 -106.42 10.24
CA SER A 290 88.44 -105.04 10.83
C SER A 290 88.77 -103.68 10.11
N LYS A 291 87.89 -102.67 10.38
CA LYS A 291 88.03 -101.17 10.58
C LYS A 291 87.36 -100.22 9.52
N ARG A 292 86.35 -99.38 9.89
CA ARG A 292 86.31 -97.95 10.41
C ARG A 292 86.61 -96.90 9.31
N SER A 293 86.13 -95.63 9.22
CA SER A 293 85.52 -94.61 10.10
C SER A 293 85.08 -93.38 9.25
N ASP A 294 84.14 -92.57 9.75
CA ASP A 294 84.07 -91.07 9.83
C ASP A 294 84.39 -90.16 8.61
N ASN A 295 83.46 -89.31 8.17
CA ASN A 295 83.16 -87.93 8.65
C ASN A 295 84.29 -86.92 8.36
N VAL A 296 84.02 -85.96 7.47
CA VAL A 296 84.38 -84.51 7.49
C VAL A 296 84.11 -83.93 6.08
N ASP A 297 83.13 -83.04 5.98
CA ASP A 297 83.21 -81.87 5.08
C ASP A 297 82.28 -80.74 5.57
N SER A 298 82.46 -80.35 6.83
CA SER A 298 81.61 -79.38 7.55
C SER A 298 82.00 -77.92 7.31
N SER A 299 82.99 -77.64 6.46
CA SER A 299 83.50 -76.28 6.22
C SER A 299 82.83 -75.60 5.02
N SER A 300 82.51 -76.35 3.95
CA SER A 300 81.88 -75.79 2.73
C SER A 300 80.36 -75.54 2.90
N MET A 301 79.69 -76.31 3.75
CA MET A 301 78.28 -76.12 4.11
C MET A 301 78.06 -74.88 4.98
N LEU A 302 79.01 -74.54 5.86
CA LEU A 302 78.91 -73.37 6.73
C LEU A 302 79.11 -72.06 5.97
N GLU A 303 80.01 -72.04 4.98
CA GLU A 303 80.28 -70.86 4.15
C GLU A 303 79.15 -70.55 3.15
N ASN A 304 78.55 -71.59 2.56
CA ASN A 304 77.32 -71.46 1.78
C ASN A 304 76.10 -71.09 2.64
N SER A 305 76.04 -71.56 3.89
CA SER A 305 75.00 -71.14 4.83
C SER A 305 75.16 -69.69 5.29
N LEU A 306 76.40 -69.19 5.41
CA LEU A 306 76.67 -67.81 5.83
C LEU A 306 76.29 -66.82 4.72
N SER A 307 76.69 -67.07 3.48
CA SER A 307 76.32 -66.23 2.32
C SER A 307 74.82 -66.23 2.03
N ALA A 308 74.14 -67.37 2.23
CA ALA A 308 72.67 -67.43 2.18
C ALA A 308 72.03 -66.59 3.29
N LYS A 309 72.58 -66.60 4.51
CA LYS A 309 72.09 -65.76 5.62
C LYS A 309 72.34 -64.27 5.37
N GLU A 310 73.49 -63.89 4.82
CA GLU A 310 73.78 -62.49 4.47
C GLU A 310 72.84 -61.95 3.38
N LYS A 311 72.48 -62.78 2.40
CA LYS A 311 71.49 -62.43 1.39
C LYS A 311 70.09 -62.29 1.97
N ILE A 312 69.69 -63.18 2.88
CA ILE A 312 68.40 -63.06 3.59
C ILE A 312 68.38 -61.80 4.48
N ILE A 313 69.50 -61.45 5.11
CA ILE A 313 69.60 -60.22 5.92
C ILE A 313 69.47 -58.97 5.04
N SER A 314 70.06 -58.94 3.85
CA SER A 314 69.90 -57.80 2.94
C SER A 314 68.48 -57.69 2.36
N GLU A 315 67.85 -58.82 2.02
CA GLU A 315 66.44 -58.87 1.60
C GLU A 315 65.51 -58.41 2.74
N MET A 316 65.70 -58.89 3.98
CA MET A 316 64.95 -58.42 5.16
C MET A 316 65.17 -56.93 5.46
N ASN A 317 66.38 -56.41 5.28
CA ASN A 317 66.65 -54.98 5.46
C ASN A 317 65.98 -54.12 4.38
N MET A 318 65.92 -54.61 3.14
CA MET A 318 65.16 -53.94 2.07
C MET A 318 63.66 -53.97 2.33
N GLU A 319 63.12 -55.10 2.80
CA GLU A 319 61.71 -55.21 3.20
C GLU A 319 61.39 -54.31 4.39
N LEU A 320 62.25 -54.27 5.42
CA LEU A 320 62.12 -53.35 6.55
C LEU A 320 62.12 -51.90 6.09
N HIS A 321 63.05 -51.52 5.22
CA HIS A 321 63.12 -50.15 4.69
C HIS A 321 61.89 -49.78 3.85
N ASN A 322 61.39 -50.72 3.03
CA ASN A 322 60.16 -50.52 2.27
C ASN A 322 58.95 -50.35 3.20
N ILE A 323 58.81 -51.19 4.23
CA ILE A 323 57.73 -51.11 5.22
C ILE A 323 57.81 -49.79 6.02
N GLU A 324 59.00 -49.39 6.43
CA GLU A 324 59.22 -48.10 7.11
C GLU A 324 58.83 -46.92 6.22
N THR A 325 59.16 -46.98 4.93
CA THR A 325 58.81 -45.95 3.95
C THR A 325 57.30 -45.90 3.68
N THR A 326 56.63 -47.05 3.52
CA THR A 326 55.18 -47.09 3.37
C THR A 326 54.47 -46.59 4.63
N LEU A 327 54.95 -46.96 5.82
CA LEU A 327 54.40 -46.50 7.08
C LEU A 327 54.59 -44.98 7.27
N ALA A 328 55.73 -44.43 6.85
CA ALA A 328 55.97 -42.99 6.87
C ALA A 328 55.00 -42.24 5.93
N ASN A 329 54.78 -42.76 4.71
CA ASN A 329 53.84 -42.19 3.75
C ASN A 329 52.39 -42.26 4.27
N GLU A 330 51.96 -43.38 4.86
CA GLU A 330 50.64 -43.51 5.47
C GLU A 330 50.45 -42.53 6.63
N ARG A 331 51.48 -42.38 7.49
CA ARG A 331 51.46 -41.38 8.58
C ARG A 331 51.32 -39.96 8.03
N GLU A 332 52.03 -39.62 6.96
CA GLU A 332 51.92 -38.30 6.32
C GLU A 332 50.53 -38.08 5.72
N GLN A 333 49.96 -39.09 5.05
CA GLN A 333 48.58 -39.04 4.54
C GLN A 333 47.56 -38.84 5.66
N HIS A 334 47.69 -39.56 6.78
CA HIS A 334 46.82 -39.38 7.95
C HIS A 334 46.98 -37.99 8.58
N ILE A 335 48.19 -37.45 8.67
CA ILE A 335 48.43 -36.09 9.16
C ILE A 335 47.74 -35.07 8.24
N ASN A 336 47.83 -35.25 6.92
CA ASN A 336 47.19 -34.36 5.96
C ASN A 336 45.66 -34.47 6.03
N GLU A 337 45.11 -35.66 6.21
CA GLU A 337 43.68 -35.86 6.39
C GLU A 337 43.18 -35.26 7.71
N ILE A 338 43.92 -35.40 8.81
CA ILE A 338 43.62 -34.73 10.08
C ILE A 338 43.61 -33.21 9.91
N LYS A 339 44.58 -32.64 9.18
CA LYS A 339 44.60 -31.20 8.90
C LYS A 339 43.39 -30.76 8.07
N ARG A 340 43.00 -31.55 7.06
CA ARG A 340 41.82 -31.28 6.22
C ARG A 340 40.53 -31.34 7.02
N LEU A 341 40.37 -32.37 7.86
CA LEU A 341 39.20 -32.52 8.73
C LEU A 341 39.12 -31.41 9.78
N ASN A 342 40.24 -31.01 10.37
CA ASN A 342 40.29 -29.88 11.31
C ASN A 342 39.90 -28.56 10.62
N ALA A 343 40.37 -28.30 9.39
CA ALA A 343 39.96 -27.12 8.64
C ALA A 343 38.44 -27.12 8.36
N LEU A 344 37.88 -28.28 7.99
CA LEU A 344 36.45 -28.43 7.76
C LEU A 344 35.63 -28.22 9.04
N ILE A 345 36.11 -28.69 10.20
CA ILE A 345 35.47 -28.46 11.50
C ILE A 345 35.42 -26.96 11.79
N ILE A 346 36.54 -26.25 11.64
CA ILE A 346 36.60 -24.80 11.87
C ILE A 346 35.63 -24.05 10.94
N GLU A 347 35.58 -24.42 9.66
CA GLU A 347 34.64 -23.81 8.71
C GLU A 347 33.17 -24.04 9.12
N LYS A 348 32.83 -25.27 9.54
CA LYS A 348 31.48 -25.60 10.01
C LYS A 348 31.14 -24.89 11.32
N ASP A 349 32.09 -24.75 12.24
CA ASP A 349 31.88 -24.01 13.49
C ASP A 349 31.61 -22.53 13.24
N VAL A 350 32.33 -21.90 12.30
CA VAL A 350 32.08 -20.51 11.88
C VAL A 350 30.67 -20.39 11.26
N ALA A 351 30.32 -21.29 10.33
CA ALA A 351 28.98 -21.28 9.72
C ALA A 351 27.85 -21.48 10.76
N ILE A 352 28.06 -22.32 11.77
CA ILE A 352 27.11 -22.51 12.87
C ILE A 352 27.01 -21.25 13.73
N GLN A 353 28.12 -20.58 14.03
CA GLN A 353 28.11 -19.33 14.78
C GLN A 353 27.35 -18.23 14.02
N ASP A 354 27.56 -18.11 12.71
CA ASP A 354 26.89 -17.11 11.89
C ASP A 354 25.39 -17.43 11.75
N ALA A 355 25.02 -18.69 11.54
CA ALA A 355 23.62 -19.11 11.55
C ALA A 355 22.93 -18.85 12.92
N LYS A 356 23.64 -19.05 14.03
CA LYS A 356 23.13 -18.73 15.38
C LYS A 356 22.93 -17.22 15.55
N LYS A 357 23.86 -16.38 15.07
CA LYS A 357 23.71 -14.92 15.11
C LYS A 357 22.52 -14.47 14.25
N GLU A 358 22.37 -15.03 13.05
CA GLU A 358 21.22 -14.72 12.18
C GLU A 358 19.90 -15.14 12.84
N LEU A 359 19.87 -16.31 13.48
CA LEU A 359 18.69 -16.79 14.20
C LEU A 359 18.34 -15.89 15.41
N GLN A 360 19.34 -15.38 16.13
CA GLN A 360 19.14 -14.42 17.22
C GLN A 360 18.73 -13.03 16.73
N ALA A 361 19.17 -12.62 15.54
CA ALA A 361 18.79 -11.35 14.92
C ALA A 361 17.37 -11.38 14.32
N ARG A 362 16.82 -12.57 14.05
CA ARG A 362 15.45 -12.70 13.56
C ARG A 362 14.45 -12.25 14.65
N PRO A 363 13.44 -11.44 14.28
CA PRO A 363 12.38 -11.05 15.19
C PRO A 363 11.74 -12.28 15.83
N THR A 364 11.59 -12.26 17.15
CA THR A 364 10.91 -13.34 17.87
C THR A 364 9.46 -13.44 17.40
N PRO A 365 8.84 -14.64 17.40
CA PRO A 365 7.44 -14.80 17.02
C PRO A 365 6.52 -13.90 17.83
N LYS A 366 6.83 -13.68 19.13
CA LYS A 366 6.14 -12.71 19.98
C LYS A 366 6.22 -11.28 19.42
N LEU A 367 7.41 -10.83 19.01
CA LEU A 367 7.57 -9.49 18.43
C LEU A 367 6.83 -9.34 17.10
N VAL A 368 6.81 -10.39 16.26
CA VAL A 368 6.04 -10.41 15.02
C VAL A 368 4.54 -10.36 15.30
N ASP A 369 4.06 -11.11 16.28
CA ASP A 369 2.66 -11.09 16.70
C ASP A 369 2.29 -9.73 17.31
N ASP A 370 3.15 -9.12 18.12
CA ASP A 370 2.95 -7.78 18.68
C ASP A 370 2.91 -6.72 17.58
N LEU A 371 3.78 -6.82 16.57
CA LEU A 371 3.75 -5.92 15.41
C LEU A 371 2.49 -6.12 14.56
N ARG A 372 2.04 -7.36 14.35
CA ARG A 372 0.77 -7.65 13.66
C ARG A 372 -0.42 -7.08 14.43
N LYS A 373 -0.44 -7.23 15.75
CA LYS A 373 -1.48 -6.66 16.61
C LYS A 373 -1.46 -5.12 16.57
N LYS A 374 -0.28 -4.49 16.64
CA LYS A 374 -0.12 -3.03 16.48
C LYS A 374 -0.63 -2.54 15.13
N VAL A 375 -0.33 -3.25 14.04
CA VAL A 375 -0.84 -2.93 12.70
C VAL A 375 -2.35 -3.09 12.64
N LYS A 376 -2.93 -4.15 13.23
CA LYS A 376 -4.38 -4.36 13.27
C LYS A 376 -5.10 -3.27 14.07
N ILE A 377 -4.53 -2.83 15.20
CA ILE A 377 -5.04 -1.68 15.98
C ILE A 377 -4.94 -0.38 15.18
N LEU A 378 -3.79 -0.10 14.55
CA LEU A 378 -3.63 1.09 13.72
C LEU A 378 -4.57 1.11 12.52
N GLN A 379 -4.85 -0.06 11.94
CA GLN A 379 -5.84 -0.19 10.88
C GLN A 379 -7.25 0.06 11.40
N ALA A 380 -7.59 -0.43 12.59
CA ALA A 380 -8.88 -0.20 13.21
C ALA A 380 -9.10 1.29 13.59
N VAL A 381 -8.08 1.93 14.18
CA VAL A 381 -8.12 3.34 14.57
C VAL A 381 -8.05 4.28 13.35
N GLY A 382 -7.27 3.92 12.33
CA GLY A 382 -7.08 4.74 11.13
C GLY A 382 -8.19 4.62 10.09
N TYR A 383 -8.92 3.49 10.06
CA TYR A 383 -9.92 3.21 9.03
C TYR A 383 -11.34 2.92 9.54
N ASN A 384 -11.61 2.92 10.86
CA ASN A 384 -12.95 2.66 11.43
C ASN A 384 -13.69 1.46 10.81
N SER A 385 -12.96 0.42 10.38
CA SER A 385 -13.47 -0.63 9.49
C SER A 385 -13.36 -2.05 10.06
N ILE A 386 -13.50 -2.23 11.37
CA ILE A 386 -13.48 -3.59 11.97
C ILE A 386 -14.70 -3.79 12.87
N GLU A 387 -15.41 -4.89 12.61
CA GLU A 387 -16.52 -5.43 13.40
C GLU A 387 -16.06 -5.67 14.85
N ALA A 388 -16.89 -5.28 15.82
CA ALA A 388 -16.54 -5.23 17.24
C ALA A 388 -16.04 -6.57 17.84
N GLU A 389 -16.38 -7.71 17.22
CA GLU A 389 -15.96 -9.04 17.65
C GLU A 389 -14.45 -9.30 17.44
N ASP A 390 -13.83 -8.63 16.47
CA ASP A 390 -12.41 -8.80 16.12
C ASP A 390 -11.48 -7.88 16.95
N TRP A 391 -12.07 -6.94 17.71
CA TRP A 391 -11.38 -6.04 18.64
C TRP A 391 -11.05 -6.74 19.96
N GLU A 392 -12.00 -7.47 20.57
CA GLU A 392 -11.79 -8.16 21.85
C GLU A 392 -10.71 -9.26 21.77
N ALA A 393 -10.61 -9.95 20.63
CA ALA A 393 -9.61 -10.99 20.42
C ALA A 393 -8.18 -10.43 20.26
N ALA A 394 -8.04 -9.17 19.81
CA ALA A 394 -6.74 -8.54 19.59
C ALA A 394 -6.15 -7.92 20.88
N THR A 395 -6.98 -7.67 21.88
CA THR A 395 -6.66 -6.85 23.06
C THR A 395 -6.50 -7.63 24.37
N SER A 396 -6.67 -8.96 24.33
CA SER A 396 -6.64 -9.84 25.51
C SER A 396 -5.27 -10.03 26.20
N GLY A 397 -4.24 -9.23 25.88
CA GLY A 397 -2.93 -9.27 26.55
C GLY A 397 -2.81 -8.17 27.60
N GLU A 398 -2.42 -8.49 28.85
CA GLU A 398 -2.41 -7.56 29.99
C GLU A 398 -1.67 -6.23 29.72
N GLU A 399 -0.53 -6.24 29.03
CA GLU A 399 0.20 -5.00 28.68
C GLU A 399 -0.47 -4.18 27.57
N MET A 400 -1.16 -4.86 26.65
CA MET A 400 -1.88 -4.24 25.54
C MET A 400 -3.22 -3.66 25.98
N SER A 401 -3.93 -4.35 26.89
CA SER A 401 -5.14 -3.85 27.54
C SER A 401 -4.87 -2.54 28.31
N LYS A 402 -3.68 -2.40 28.93
CA LYS A 402 -3.27 -1.16 29.59
C LYS A 402 -3.05 -0.01 28.61
N MET A 403 -2.36 -0.25 27.48
CA MET A 403 -2.14 0.75 26.43
C MET A 403 -3.46 1.16 25.77
N GLU A 404 -4.34 0.21 25.52
CA GLU A 404 -5.67 0.45 24.98
C GLU A 404 -6.52 1.28 25.95
N SER A 405 -6.51 0.95 27.25
CA SER A 405 -7.23 1.74 28.25
C SER A 405 -6.73 3.19 28.29
N LEU A 406 -5.42 3.41 28.13
CA LEU A 406 -4.82 4.74 28.08
C LEU A 406 -5.19 5.49 26.80
N LEU A 407 -5.29 4.80 25.66
CA LEU A 407 -5.71 5.40 24.40
C LEU A 407 -7.21 5.72 24.41
N LEU A 408 -8.05 4.84 24.93
CA LEU A 408 -9.49 5.09 25.13
C LEU A 408 -9.73 6.23 26.12
N ASP A 409 -8.99 6.28 27.23
CA ASP A 409 -9.09 7.37 28.21
C ASP A 409 -8.63 8.71 27.60
N LYS A 410 -7.55 8.70 26.81
CA LYS A 410 -7.11 9.90 26.07
C LYS A 410 -8.12 10.32 25.01
N ASN A 411 -8.73 9.38 24.30
CA ASN A 411 -9.75 9.67 23.30
C ASN A 411 -11.01 10.25 23.95
N ARG A 412 -11.52 9.63 25.03
CA ARG A 412 -12.63 10.18 25.83
C ARG A 412 -12.33 11.58 26.38
N ARG A 413 -11.10 11.83 26.85
CA ARG A 413 -10.69 13.18 27.28
C ARG A 413 -10.67 14.18 26.13
N MET A 414 -10.18 13.79 24.95
CA MET A 414 -10.20 14.65 23.76
C MET A 414 -11.64 14.92 23.29
N GLU A 415 -12.51 13.91 23.27
CA GLU A 415 -13.94 14.06 22.97
C GLU A 415 -14.63 15.01 23.95
N HIS A 416 -14.31 14.88 25.25
CA HIS A 416 -14.82 15.80 26.28
C HIS A 416 -14.32 17.24 26.05
N GLN A 417 -13.03 17.42 25.77
CA GLN A 417 -12.46 18.74 25.45
C GLN A 417 -13.08 19.36 24.19
N VAL A 418 -13.30 18.56 23.14
CA VAL A 418 -13.98 19.02 21.91
C VAL A 418 -15.41 19.43 22.21
N THR A 419 -16.13 18.66 23.03
CA THR A 419 -17.50 18.98 23.44
C THR A 419 -17.53 20.27 24.25
N GLN A 420 -16.60 20.44 25.19
CA GLN A 420 -16.47 21.65 26.01
C GLN A 420 -16.13 22.88 25.16
N LEU A 421 -15.20 22.76 24.20
CA LEU A 421 -14.87 23.83 23.26
C LEU A 421 -16.07 24.18 22.34
N LYS A 422 -16.86 23.19 21.91
CA LYS A 422 -18.09 23.43 21.14
C LYS A 422 -19.13 24.20 21.95
N VAL A 423 -19.31 23.85 23.23
CA VAL A 423 -20.21 24.59 24.13
C VAL A 423 -19.72 26.02 24.31
N GLN A 424 -18.43 26.22 24.60
CA GLN A 424 -17.85 27.56 24.72
C GLN A 424 -17.98 28.38 23.43
N LEU A 425 -17.80 27.76 22.27
CA LEU A 425 -18.01 28.40 20.97
C LEU A 425 -19.48 28.83 20.81
N SER A 426 -20.43 27.97 21.18
CA SER A 426 -21.86 28.30 21.11
C SER A 426 -22.25 29.45 22.07
N GLU A 427 -21.68 29.46 23.27
CA GLU A 427 -21.87 30.55 24.24
C GLU A 427 -21.28 31.87 23.70
N LYS A 428 -20.05 31.85 23.19
CA LYS A 428 -19.42 33.03 22.59
C LYS A 428 -20.17 33.52 21.35
N SER A 429 -20.68 32.63 20.52
CA SER A 429 -21.53 32.97 19.38
C SER A 429 -22.83 33.65 19.83
N SER A 430 -23.49 33.10 20.86
CA SER A 430 -24.70 33.71 21.40
C SER A 430 -24.46 35.10 21.99
N LEU A 431 -23.31 35.30 22.66
CA LEU A 431 -22.91 36.61 23.17
C LEU A 431 -22.66 37.59 22.02
N LEU A 432 -22.01 37.14 20.94
CA LEU A 432 -21.79 37.95 19.76
C LEU A 432 -23.13 38.39 19.14
N ASP A 433 -24.08 37.45 18.96
CA ASP A 433 -25.41 37.77 18.40
C ASP A 433 -26.17 38.80 19.26
N THR A 434 -26.05 38.71 20.59
CA THR A 434 -26.66 39.69 21.49
C THR A 434 -25.98 41.07 21.41
N ALA A 435 -24.65 41.11 21.26
CA ALA A 435 -23.91 42.34 21.06
C ALA A 435 -24.27 42.99 19.72
N ASP A 436 -24.33 42.21 18.64
CA ASP A 436 -24.73 42.70 17.31
C ASP A 436 -26.18 43.22 17.31
N SER A 437 -27.10 42.53 17.98
CA SER A 437 -28.48 43.02 18.18
C SER A 437 -28.50 44.37 18.90
N LYS A 438 -27.64 44.54 19.91
CA LYS A 438 -27.54 45.79 20.66
C LYS A 438 -26.89 46.91 19.86
N ILE A 439 -25.92 46.61 19.01
CA ILE A 439 -25.33 47.56 18.05
C ILE A 439 -26.40 48.03 17.08
N ILE A 440 -27.23 47.13 16.55
CA ILE A 440 -28.34 47.49 15.65
C ILE A 440 -29.33 48.42 16.37
N GLU A 441 -29.72 48.11 17.61
CA GLU A 441 -30.63 48.94 18.41
C GLU A 441 -30.04 50.33 18.71
N LEU A 442 -28.76 50.39 19.09
CA LEU A 442 -28.09 51.68 19.33
C LEU A 442 -27.96 52.48 18.02
N THR A 443 -27.68 51.83 16.90
CA THR A 443 -27.59 52.48 15.58
C THR A 443 -28.95 53.01 15.14
N SER A 444 -30.05 52.30 15.43
CA SER A 444 -31.40 52.81 15.15
C SER A 444 -31.73 54.02 16.01
N LYS A 445 -31.39 53.99 17.31
CA LYS A 445 -31.56 55.14 18.22
C LYS A 445 -30.74 56.35 17.77
N VAL A 446 -29.49 56.15 17.35
CA VAL A 446 -28.66 57.24 16.80
C VAL A 446 -29.29 57.83 15.55
N ASN A 447 -29.78 57.00 14.63
CA ASN A 447 -30.49 57.49 13.44
C ASN A 447 -31.77 58.25 13.77
N GLU A 448 -32.54 57.81 14.77
CA GLU A 448 -33.73 58.52 15.25
C GLU A 448 -33.37 59.86 15.87
N GLN A 449 -32.34 59.90 16.72
CA GLN A 449 -31.81 61.13 17.30
C GLN A 449 -31.31 62.08 16.21
N GLN A 450 -30.59 61.59 15.22
CA GLN A 450 -30.07 62.39 14.12
C GLN A 450 -31.21 62.98 13.26
N LYS A 451 -32.27 62.21 13.00
CA LYS A 451 -33.50 62.72 12.37
C LYS A 451 -34.23 63.75 13.22
N LEU A 452 -34.28 63.57 14.54
CA LEU A 452 -34.89 64.53 15.45
C LEU A 452 -34.09 65.83 15.49
N ILE A 453 -32.76 65.75 15.58
CA ILE A 453 -31.85 66.89 15.50
C ILE A 453 -32.06 67.62 14.17
N GLN A 454 -32.08 66.91 13.04
CA GLN A 454 -32.36 67.50 11.73
C GLN A 454 -33.70 68.26 11.71
N LYS A 455 -34.76 67.69 12.28
CA LYS A 455 -36.06 68.37 12.41
C LYS A 455 -35.98 69.61 13.29
N LEU A 456 -35.29 69.53 14.43
CA LEU A 456 -35.10 70.67 15.33
C LEU A 456 -34.26 71.77 14.65
N GLU A 457 -33.21 71.40 13.90
CA GLU A 457 -32.42 72.33 13.09
C GLU A 457 -33.27 72.99 12.01
N ASP A 458 -34.10 72.24 11.30
CA ASP A 458 -35.05 72.77 10.30
C ASP A 458 -36.08 73.70 10.93
N ASP A 459 -36.59 73.36 12.11
CA ASP A 459 -37.56 74.18 12.85
C ASP A 459 -36.90 75.44 13.44
N ILE A 460 -35.64 75.35 13.86
CA ILE A 460 -34.81 76.50 14.23
C ILE A 460 -34.58 77.37 13.00
N LEU A 461 -34.20 76.82 11.85
CA LEU A 461 -34.04 77.57 10.59
C LEU A 461 -35.34 78.30 10.19
N LYS A 462 -36.49 77.63 10.30
CA LYS A 462 -37.81 78.26 10.08
C LYS A 462 -38.14 79.33 11.13
N GLY A 463 -37.77 79.09 12.40
CA GLY A 463 -37.92 80.04 13.50
C GLY A 463 -37.01 81.26 13.38
N TYR A 464 -35.80 81.10 12.82
CA TYR A 464 -34.86 82.18 12.52
C TYR A 464 -35.29 82.97 11.28
N GLY A 465 -35.86 82.33 10.26
CA GLY A 465 -36.58 83.02 9.18
C GLY A 465 -37.77 83.87 9.67
N SER A 466 -38.25 83.61 10.89
CA SER A 466 -39.26 84.43 11.57
C SER A 466 -38.69 85.40 12.63
N LYS A 467 -37.40 85.28 13.02
CA LYS A 467 -36.72 86.17 13.99
C LYS A 467 -36.19 87.47 13.40
N ASP A 468 -36.21 87.67 12.08
CA ASP A 468 -36.10 89.02 11.50
C ASP A 468 -37.30 89.92 11.88
N ARG A 469 -38.29 89.40 12.62
CA ARG A 469 -39.30 90.21 13.32
C ARG A 469 -39.21 90.18 14.85
N LYS A 470 -38.27 89.44 15.48
CA LYS A 470 -38.30 89.20 16.95
C LYS A 470 -36.94 89.08 17.67
N ALA A 471 -35.80 89.31 17.01
CA ALA A 471 -34.46 89.27 17.62
C ALA A 471 -34.11 90.54 18.44
N SER A 472 -34.90 90.86 19.47
CA SER A 472 -34.56 91.90 20.46
C SER A 472 -34.75 91.45 21.91
N LEU A 473 -35.02 90.17 22.18
CA LEU A 473 -35.66 89.80 23.46
C LEU A 473 -35.19 88.53 24.17
N PHE A 474 -34.13 87.84 23.72
CA PHE A 474 -33.73 86.57 24.37
C PHE A 474 -32.21 86.38 24.31
N GLU A 475 -31.52 87.22 25.07
CA GLU A 475 -30.11 87.12 25.40
C GLU A 475 -30.03 86.98 26.92
N ASP A 476 -30.57 85.88 27.42
CA ASP A 476 -30.46 85.48 28.82
C ASP A 476 -30.81 84.00 28.89
N TRP A 477 -29.82 83.16 29.18
CA TRP A 477 -29.89 81.84 29.82
C TRP A 477 -28.59 81.07 29.51
N ASP A 478 -27.58 81.51 30.25
CA ASP A 478 -26.48 80.71 30.77
C ASP A 478 -27.04 79.49 31.54
N LEU A 479 -26.34 78.35 31.54
CA LEU A 479 -26.27 77.35 32.63
C LEU A 479 -25.47 76.09 32.22
N SER A 480 -24.25 76.08 32.76
CA SER A 480 -23.45 75.00 33.35
C SER A 480 -24.05 73.61 33.68
N GLU A 481 -23.11 72.65 33.77
CA GLU A 481 -23.12 71.33 34.45
C GLU A 481 -23.52 70.08 33.65
N ALA A 482 -22.54 69.20 33.39
CA ALA A 482 -22.49 67.86 34.00
C ALA A 482 -21.28 67.07 33.46
N SER A 483 -20.22 66.99 34.27
CA SER A 483 -19.15 66.00 34.15
C SER A 483 -19.64 64.67 34.74
N GLY A 484 -19.86 63.66 33.89
CA GLY A 484 -20.10 62.28 34.32
C GLY A 484 -18.85 61.43 34.05
N ALA A 485 -18.17 61.03 35.12
CA ALA A 485 -17.07 60.07 35.07
C ALA A 485 -17.64 58.65 34.96
N GLU A 486 -17.19 57.87 33.98
CA GLU A 486 -17.34 56.42 33.94
C GLU A 486 -15.97 55.76 34.11
N SER A 487 -15.86 54.99 35.19
CA SER A 487 -14.74 54.11 35.50
C SER A 487 -14.84 52.81 34.69
N SER A 488 -13.83 52.57 33.86
CA SER A 488 -13.56 51.29 33.20
C SER A 488 -12.73 50.39 34.11
N GLU A 489 -13.26 49.24 34.51
CA GLU A 489 -12.49 48.10 35.00
C GLU A 489 -12.26 47.12 33.84
N ASP A 490 -11.00 46.77 33.61
CA ASP A 490 -10.55 45.57 32.88
C ASP A 490 -9.90 44.60 33.89
#